data_AF-A0A1H5LL39-F1
#
_entry.id   AF-A0A1H5LL39-F1
#
_cell.length_a   1.000
_cell.length_b   1.000
_cell.length_c   1.000
_cell.angle_alpha   90.00
_cell.angle_beta   90.00
_cell.angle_gamma   90.00
#
_symmetry.space_group_name_H-M   'P 1'
#
loop_
_entity.id
_entity.type
_entity.pdbx_description
1 polymer ?
#
loop_
_entity_poly.entity_id
_entity_poly.type
_entity_poly.pdbx_seq_one_letter_code
_entity_poly.pdbx_strand_id
1 'polypeptide(L)'
;MIVLTRRLAKRLRHLIGPVVATLIITISLIAALACRAGTLPVAAGNLYRAQAIVTGQGEANRIIGFAACLEDVLIKVSGALKLAGDPRLGVYKSRSADFVSGFSYHDQMSGTPKRDEQGTRDRPYDLVVDFEDRKIDDILKSLGLKPWHSRRPVLAVFVEMEQGSRQYIATSDAKQSDLQRDSLLAAALKWGMTIMLPDVAALAKANINAVELLTTPPRRLASLAAEQGGEVILVGRLKWDDSELGWATEWRMDRHGRTHRWQLRRVTFDEAFRRGIGGAAQILSGNGDPG
;
A
#
# COMPACT_ATOMS: atom_id res chain seq x y z
N MET A 1 13.09 -67.03 44.50
CA MET A 1 12.92 -67.43 43.09
C MET A 1 11.53 -66.97 42.65
N ILE A 2 11.45 -65.89 41.84
CA ILE A 2 10.31 -65.50 40.96
C ILE A 2 8.99 -65.19 41.72
N VAL A 3 8.52 -63.95 41.95
CA VAL A 3 8.30 -62.81 41.05
C VAL A 3 8.30 -61.51 41.88
N LEU A 4 9.26 -60.65 41.58
CA LEU A 4 9.22 -59.22 41.83
C LEU A 4 8.33 -58.57 40.74
N THR A 5 7.76 -57.41 41.05
CA THR A 5 7.10 -56.45 40.14
C THR A 5 5.57 -56.52 40.02
N ARG A 6 4.98 -55.32 39.99
CA ARG A 6 3.54 -54.96 39.87
C ARG A 6 2.75 -54.96 41.17
N ARG A 7 2.95 -53.91 41.98
CA ARG A 7 1.85 -53.24 42.72
C ARG A 7 2.29 -51.91 43.38
N LEU A 8 3.00 -51.06 42.63
CA LEU A 8 3.36 -49.70 43.05
C LEU A 8 3.00 -48.64 41.98
N ALA A 9 1.94 -48.88 41.20
CA ALA A 9 1.47 -47.99 40.14
C ALA A 9 0.01 -47.54 40.35
N LYS A 10 -0.37 -47.21 41.60
CA LYS A 10 -1.72 -46.70 41.88
C LYS A 10 -1.79 -45.56 42.91
N ARG A 11 -0.70 -44.78 43.05
CA ARG A 11 -0.69 -43.50 43.78
C ARG A 11 0.25 -42.50 43.09
N LEU A 12 -0.13 -42.04 41.91
CA LEU A 12 0.41 -40.81 41.31
C LEU A 12 -0.56 -40.28 40.24
N ARG A 13 -1.83 -40.17 40.60
CA ARG A 13 -2.85 -39.45 39.83
C ARG A 13 -3.43 -38.41 40.78
N HIS A 14 -3.43 -37.16 40.33
CA HIS A 14 -3.89 -35.95 41.02
C HIS A 14 -2.90 -35.31 41.98
N LEU A 15 -1.93 -34.57 41.41
CA LEU A 15 -1.42 -33.30 41.96
C LEU A 15 -0.55 -32.58 40.92
N ILE A 16 -1.07 -32.46 39.70
CA ILE A 16 -0.63 -31.40 38.76
C ILE A 16 -1.87 -30.52 38.64
N GLY A 17 -1.98 -29.63 39.63
CA GLY A 17 -3.15 -28.81 39.89
C GLY A 17 -3.35 -27.68 38.86
N PRO A 18 -4.48 -26.97 38.95
CA PRO A 18 -4.96 -25.95 38.01
C PRO A 18 -4.00 -24.76 37.79
N VAL A 19 -2.90 -24.70 38.53
CA VAL A 19 -1.85 -23.67 38.45
C VAL A 19 -1.11 -23.71 37.09
N VAL A 20 -0.84 -24.89 36.54
CA VAL A 20 -0.15 -25.00 35.23
C VAL A 20 -1.06 -24.58 34.08
N ALA A 21 -2.35 -24.92 34.15
CA ALA A 21 -3.34 -24.50 33.15
C ALA A 21 -3.58 -22.98 33.18
N THR A 22 -3.60 -22.37 34.37
CA THR A 22 -3.79 -20.92 34.51
C THR A 22 -2.58 -20.14 33.99
N LEU A 23 -1.35 -20.64 34.20
CA LEU A 23 -0.12 -20.01 33.69
C LEU A 23 -0.06 -20.00 32.15
N ILE A 24 -0.50 -21.09 31.50
CA ILE A 24 -0.54 -21.21 30.04
C ILE A 24 -1.59 -20.25 29.45
N ILE A 25 -2.75 -20.10 30.08
CA ILE A 25 -3.80 -19.18 29.63
C ILE A 25 -3.36 -17.71 29.78
N THR A 26 -2.66 -17.33 30.85
CA THR A 26 -2.14 -15.97 31.01
C THR A 26 -1.01 -15.62 30.03
N ILE A 27 -0.14 -16.58 29.68
CA ILE A 27 0.92 -16.36 28.68
C ILE A 27 0.31 -16.25 27.27
N SER A 28 -0.73 -17.04 26.95
CA SER A 28 -1.47 -16.90 25.70
C SER A 28 -2.26 -15.59 25.60
N LEU A 29 -2.79 -15.05 26.71
CA LEU A 29 -3.51 -13.78 26.70
C LEU A 29 -2.58 -12.56 26.57
N ILE A 30 -1.35 -12.64 27.07
CA ILE A 30 -0.31 -11.60 26.88
C ILE A 30 0.27 -11.68 25.45
N ALA A 31 0.41 -12.88 24.87
CA ALA A 31 0.84 -13.05 23.48
C ALA A 31 -0.21 -12.59 22.45
N ALA A 32 -1.52 -12.69 22.77
CA ALA A 32 -2.60 -12.21 21.91
C ALA A 32 -2.76 -10.68 21.91
N LEU A 33 -2.22 -9.98 22.91
CA LEU A 33 -2.30 -8.51 23.00
C LEU A 33 -1.12 -7.79 22.32
N ALA A 34 -0.06 -8.50 21.94
CA ALA A 34 1.15 -7.93 21.35
C ALA A 34 1.14 -7.89 19.80
N CYS A 35 0.19 -8.54 19.14
CA CYS A 35 0.05 -8.53 17.67
C CYS A 35 -1.09 -7.61 17.21
N ARG A 36 -1.13 -6.38 17.72
CA ARG A 36 -1.68 -5.28 16.93
C ARG A 36 -0.50 -4.69 16.17
N ALA A 37 -0.27 -5.20 14.97
CA ALA A 37 0.51 -4.50 13.96
C ALA A 37 -0.23 -3.19 13.66
N GLY A 38 0.03 -2.17 14.49
CA GLY A 38 -0.37 -0.81 14.17
C GLY A 38 0.34 -0.46 12.88
N THR A 39 -0.43 -0.15 11.85
CA THR A 39 0.07 0.50 10.64
C THR A 39 0.72 1.79 11.10
N LEU A 40 2.05 1.80 11.19
CA LEU A 40 2.77 3.01 11.57
C LEU A 40 2.40 4.07 10.54
N PRO A 41 1.94 5.26 10.98
CA PRO A 41 1.73 6.36 10.06
C PRO A 41 3.02 6.56 9.27
N VAL A 42 2.93 6.80 7.96
CA VAL A 42 4.08 7.15 7.13
C VAL A 42 4.79 8.30 7.83
N ALA A 43 5.93 8.01 8.46
CA ALA A 43 6.69 8.99 9.21
C ALA A 43 7.05 10.14 8.26
N ALA A 44 7.01 11.38 8.73
CA ALA A 44 7.33 12.56 7.93
C ALA A 44 8.68 12.43 7.18
N GLY A 45 9.64 11.69 7.75
CA GLY A 45 10.93 11.36 7.12
C GLY A 45 10.88 10.45 5.88
N ASN A 46 9.70 9.95 5.47
CA ASN A 46 9.52 9.17 4.25
C ASN A 46 8.89 10.02 3.11
N LEU A 47 8.36 11.22 3.37
CA LEU A 47 7.68 11.98 2.30
C LEU A 47 8.65 12.47 1.22
N TYR A 48 9.87 12.86 1.60
CA TYR A 48 10.94 13.30 0.70
C TYR A 48 11.85 12.16 0.21
N ARG A 49 11.35 10.92 0.30
CA ARG A 49 12.00 9.71 -0.18
C ARG A 49 11.17 9.04 -1.26
N ALA A 50 11.83 8.58 -2.32
CA ALA A 50 11.23 7.80 -3.40
C ALA A 50 12.11 6.59 -3.76
N GLN A 51 11.53 5.65 -4.50
CA GLN A 51 12.19 4.43 -4.95
C GLN A 51 11.91 4.20 -6.44
N ALA A 52 12.94 3.78 -7.18
CA ALA A 52 12.81 3.34 -8.56
C ALA A 52 13.60 2.04 -8.77
N ILE A 53 13.11 1.20 -9.67
CA ILE A 53 13.85 0.01 -10.12
C ILE A 53 14.83 0.46 -11.20
N VAL A 54 16.11 0.13 -11.04
CA VAL A 54 17.16 0.41 -12.02
C VAL A 54 17.94 -0.86 -12.34
N THR A 55 18.40 -0.96 -13.58
CA THR A 55 19.23 -2.07 -14.03
C THR A 55 20.69 -1.71 -13.76
N GLY A 56 21.32 -2.32 -12.75
CA GLY A 56 22.70 -2.01 -12.36
C GLY A 56 22.85 -0.72 -11.54
N GLN A 57 24.07 -0.47 -11.07
CA GLN A 57 24.42 0.67 -10.20
C GLN A 57 25.23 1.75 -10.92
N GLY A 58 25.45 1.59 -12.23
CA GLY A 58 26.17 2.54 -13.06
C GLY A 58 25.53 3.93 -13.04
N GLU A 59 26.35 4.96 -13.22
CA GLU A 59 25.92 6.35 -13.13
C GLU A 59 24.79 6.71 -14.10
N ALA A 60 24.84 6.21 -15.34
CA ALA A 60 23.78 6.43 -16.32
C ALA A 60 22.41 5.92 -15.82
N ASN A 61 22.38 4.71 -15.24
CA ASN A 61 21.15 4.12 -14.70
C ASN A 61 20.70 4.84 -13.42
N ARG A 62 21.66 5.30 -12.60
CA ARG A 62 21.39 6.09 -11.41
C ARG A 62 20.72 7.43 -11.75
N ILE A 63 21.21 8.16 -12.76
CA ILE A 63 20.63 9.45 -13.18
C ILE A 63 19.20 9.27 -13.70
N ILE A 64 18.94 8.20 -14.46
CA ILE A 64 17.58 7.84 -14.90
C ILE A 64 16.68 7.58 -13.68
N GLY A 65 17.19 6.83 -12.70
CA GLY A 65 16.48 6.56 -11.45
C GLY A 65 16.22 7.82 -10.62
N PHE A 66 17.18 8.75 -10.50
CA PHE A 66 16.99 10.03 -9.82
C PHE A 66 15.90 10.87 -10.49
N ALA A 67 15.87 10.92 -11.83
CA ALA A 67 14.83 11.63 -12.57
C ALA A 67 13.44 11.03 -12.33
N ALA A 68 13.31 9.70 -12.28
CA ALA A 68 12.05 9.03 -11.95
C ALA A 68 11.62 9.29 -10.50
N CYS A 69 12.55 9.15 -9.56
CA CYS A 69 12.31 9.42 -8.13
C CYS A 69 11.95 10.89 -7.86
N LEU A 70 12.49 11.84 -8.63
CA LEU A 70 12.18 13.26 -8.47
C LEU A 70 10.71 13.56 -8.81
N GLU A 71 10.18 12.96 -9.86
CA GLU A 71 8.75 13.10 -10.19
C GLU A 71 7.89 12.49 -9.08
N ASP A 72 8.24 11.28 -8.64
CA ASP A 72 7.52 10.57 -7.58
C ASP A 72 7.54 11.32 -6.25
N VAL A 73 8.67 11.93 -5.86
CA VAL A 73 8.75 12.69 -4.61
C VAL A 73 7.94 13.99 -4.68
N LEU A 74 7.93 14.68 -5.83
CA LEU A 74 7.12 15.89 -6.01
C LEU A 74 5.63 15.58 -5.92
N ILE A 75 5.22 14.48 -6.55
CA ILE A 75 3.86 13.93 -6.45
C ILE A 75 3.53 13.58 -5.00
N LYS A 76 4.39 12.81 -4.33
CA LYS A 76 4.21 12.34 -2.96
C LYS A 76 4.08 13.50 -2.00
N VAL A 77 4.98 14.49 -2.06
CA VAL A 77 5.00 15.65 -1.15
C VAL A 77 3.80 16.56 -1.38
N SER A 78 3.38 16.80 -2.62
CA SER A 78 2.27 17.71 -2.91
C SER A 78 0.89 17.05 -2.88
N GLY A 79 0.78 15.76 -3.14
CA GLY A 79 -0.47 15.08 -3.44
C GLY A 79 -1.07 15.43 -4.81
N ALA A 80 -0.32 16.11 -5.70
CA ALA A 80 -0.84 16.62 -6.96
C ALA A 80 -0.69 15.60 -8.10
N LEU A 81 -1.79 14.94 -8.47
CA LEU A 81 -1.81 13.94 -9.54
C LEU A 81 -1.36 14.48 -10.91
N LYS A 82 -1.64 15.76 -11.18
CA LYS A 82 -1.27 16.44 -12.42
C LYS A 82 0.24 16.51 -12.71
N LEU A 83 1.09 16.26 -11.71
CA LEU A 83 2.54 16.23 -11.90
C LEU A 83 3.01 14.94 -12.61
N ALA A 84 2.21 13.88 -12.61
CA ALA A 84 2.53 12.66 -13.33
C ALA A 84 2.63 12.93 -14.84
N GLY A 85 3.83 12.79 -15.39
CA GLY A 85 4.13 13.12 -16.79
C GLY A 85 4.09 14.61 -17.14
N ASP A 86 4.12 15.53 -16.17
CA ASP A 86 4.08 16.97 -16.45
C ASP A 86 5.37 17.41 -17.18
N PRO A 87 5.29 17.96 -18.41
CA PRO A 87 6.46 18.35 -19.19
C PRO A 87 7.30 19.44 -18.52
N ARG A 88 6.71 20.25 -17.62
CA ARG A 88 7.43 21.27 -16.86
C ARG A 88 8.49 20.67 -15.93
N LEU A 89 8.38 19.38 -15.60
CA LEU A 89 9.38 18.68 -14.80
C LEU A 89 10.67 18.38 -15.55
N GLY A 90 10.69 18.48 -16.88
CA GLY A 90 11.84 18.12 -17.71
C GLY A 90 13.16 18.80 -17.29
N VAL A 91 13.10 20.11 -17.02
CA VAL A 91 14.28 20.89 -16.60
C VAL A 91 14.81 20.49 -15.22
N TYR A 92 13.94 20.00 -14.33
CA TYR A 92 14.33 19.52 -13.01
C TYR A 92 14.85 18.08 -13.09
N LYS A 93 14.21 17.24 -13.89
CA LYS A 93 14.60 15.84 -14.11
C LYS A 93 15.99 15.72 -14.74
N SER A 94 16.34 16.60 -15.68
CA SER A 94 17.67 16.62 -16.31
C SER A 94 18.80 16.96 -15.33
N ARG A 95 18.49 17.62 -14.21
CA ARG A 95 19.43 17.96 -13.13
C ARG A 95 19.07 17.31 -11.81
N SER A 96 18.40 16.16 -11.86
CA SER A 96 17.80 15.50 -10.68
C SER A 96 18.80 15.24 -9.55
N ALA A 97 20.06 14.98 -9.88
CA ALA A 97 21.16 14.79 -8.92
C ALA A 97 21.37 15.99 -7.98
N ASP A 98 21.09 17.23 -8.44
CA ASP A 98 21.27 18.45 -7.64
C ASP A 98 20.32 18.54 -6.45
N PHE A 99 19.28 17.70 -6.43
CA PHE A 99 18.24 17.68 -5.40
C PHE A 99 18.40 16.50 -4.42
N VAL A 100 19.32 15.58 -4.70
CA VAL A 100 19.51 14.35 -3.92
C VAL A 100 20.37 14.64 -2.70
N SER A 101 19.89 14.29 -1.51
CA SER A 101 20.64 14.35 -0.25
C SER A 101 21.36 13.03 0.06
N GLY A 102 20.85 11.91 -0.45
CA GLY A 102 21.44 10.59 -0.31
C GLY A 102 20.75 9.54 -1.16
N PHE A 103 21.39 8.40 -1.37
CA PHE A 103 20.79 7.27 -2.07
C PHE A 103 21.40 5.94 -1.60
N SER A 104 20.64 4.86 -1.78
CA SER A 104 21.10 3.49 -1.51
C SER A 104 20.51 2.51 -2.51
N TYR A 105 21.15 1.36 -2.62
CA TYR A 105 20.72 0.27 -3.49
C TYR A 105 20.34 -0.96 -2.67
N HIS A 106 19.23 -1.58 -3.01
CA HIS A 106 18.86 -2.90 -2.53
C HIS A 106 18.82 -3.89 -3.70
N ASP A 107 19.60 -4.97 -3.63
CA ASP A 107 19.62 -6.03 -4.66
C ASP A 107 18.37 -6.89 -4.52
N GLN A 108 17.46 -6.78 -5.50
CA GLN A 108 16.22 -7.58 -5.52
C GLN A 108 16.50 -9.09 -5.65
N MET A 109 17.68 -9.45 -6.15
CA MET A 109 18.14 -10.83 -6.32
C MET A 109 19.24 -11.21 -5.31
N SER A 110 19.28 -10.52 -4.17
CA SER A 110 20.17 -10.89 -3.05
C SER A 110 19.99 -12.37 -2.70
N GLY A 111 21.11 -13.10 -2.58
CA GLY A 111 21.10 -14.54 -2.29
C GLY A 111 20.89 -15.47 -3.50
N THR A 112 20.52 -14.95 -4.67
CA THR A 112 20.55 -15.72 -5.93
C THR A 112 21.92 -15.54 -6.58
N PRO A 113 22.65 -16.59 -7.02
CA PRO A 113 23.90 -16.44 -7.75
C PRO A 113 23.70 -15.73 -9.10
N LYS A 114 24.69 -14.96 -9.58
CA LYS A 114 24.67 -14.40 -10.94
C LYS A 114 24.79 -15.59 -11.89
N ARG A 115 23.68 -15.97 -12.54
CA ARG A 115 23.62 -17.08 -13.50
C ARG A 115 23.76 -16.56 -14.93
N ASP A 116 24.78 -15.76 -15.19
CA ASP A 116 25.14 -15.33 -16.53
C ASP A 116 26.57 -15.75 -16.84
N GLU A 117 26.73 -16.83 -17.62
CA GLU A 117 28.02 -17.37 -18.05
C GLU A 117 28.85 -16.36 -18.90
N GLN A 118 28.28 -15.19 -19.23
CA GLN A 118 28.89 -14.11 -19.98
C GLN A 118 28.93 -12.76 -19.24
N GLY A 119 28.47 -12.66 -17.98
CA GLY A 119 28.57 -11.44 -17.16
C GLY A 119 27.92 -10.17 -17.75
N THR A 120 27.03 -10.31 -18.74
CA THR A 120 26.61 -9.21 -19.62
C THR A 120 25.35 -8.49 -19.13
N ARG A 121 24.61 -9.05 -18.17
CA ARG A 121 23.34 -8.45 -17.71
C ARG A 121 23.43 -7.96 -16.27
N ASP A 122 23.37 -6.65 -16.12
CA ASP A 122 23.21 -6.00 -14.84
C ASP A 122 21.91 -6.46 -14.15
N ARG A 123 21.99 -6.64 -12.83
CA ARG A 123 20.84 -7.03 -11.99
C ARG A 123 19.87 -5.88 -11.77
N PRO A 124 18.59 -6.15 -11.51
CA PRO A 124 17.67 -5.13 -11.01
C PRO A 124 18.00 -4.77 -9.55
N TYR A 125 18.02 -3.48 -9.27
CA TYR A 125 18.17 -2.92 -7.93
C TYR A 125 17.00 -1.97 -7.64
N ASP A 126 16.56 -1.95 -6.38
CA ASP A 126 15.77 -0.85 -5.86
C ASP A 126 16.72 0.29 -5.49
N LEU A 127 16.67 1.37 -6.27
CA LEU A 127 17.33 2.63 -5.95
C LEU A 127 16.42 3.46 -5.04
N VAL A 128 16.78 3.56 -3.77
CA VAL A 128 16.11 4.44 -2.79
C VAL A 128 16.82 5.77 -2.78
N VAL A 129 16.08 6.86 -2.94
CA VAL A 129 16.62 8.22 -3.06
C VAL A 129 15.98 9.11 -2.00
N ASP A 130 16.82 9.74 -1.21
CA ASP A 130 16.47 10.81 -0.29
C ASP A 130 16.74 12.16 -0.98
N PHE A 131 15.78 13.08 -0.90
CA PHE A 131 15.91 14.42 -1.47
C PHE A 131 16.11 15.49 -0.39
N GLU A 132 16.63 16.65 -0.77
CA GLU A 132 16.69 17.82 0.10
C GLU A 132 15.32 18.50 0.17
N ASP A 133 14.65 18.43 1.33
CA ASP A 133 13.29 18.92 1.56
C ASP A 133 13.05 20.33 1.01
N ARG A 134 13.93 21.28 1.34
CA ARG A 134 13.80 22.69 0.91
C ARG A 134 13.82 22.82 -0.60
N LYS A 135 14.68 22.08 -1.30
CA LYS A 135 14.78 22.17 -2.76
C LYS A 135 13.54 21.58 -3.43
N ILE A 136 12.99 20.50 -2.90
CA ILE A 136 11.73 19.92 -3.39
C ILE A 136 10.56 20.90 -3.18
N ASP A 137 10.47 21.50 -2.00
CA ASP A 137 9.45 22.49 -1.69
C ASP A 137 9.56 23.73 -2.59
N ASP A 138 10.79 24.17 -2.91
CA ASP A 138 11.04 25.28 -3.83
C ASP A 138 10.61 24.96 -5.27
N ILE A 139 10.82 23.72 -5.74
CA ILE A 139 10.29 23.27 -7.04
C ILE A 139 8.76 23.28 -7.02
N LEU A 140 8.12 22.76 -5.96
CA LEU A 140 6.67 22.78 -5.86
C LEU A 140 6.13 24.21 -5.89
N LYS A 141 6.76 25.11 -5.14
CA LYS A 141 6.41 26.53 -5.11
C LYS A 141 6.55 27.18 -6.50
N SER A 142 7.61 26.89 -7.24
CA SER A 142 7.81 27.42 -8.60
C SER A 142 6.76 26.90 -9.60
N LEU A 143 6.20 25.71 -9.35
CA LEU A 143 5.11 25.12 -10.12
C LEU A 143 3.71 25.58 -9.66
N GLY A 144 3.63 26.49 -8.67
CA GLY A 144 2.38 26.99 -8.11
C GLY A 144 1.67 25.99 -7.19
N LEU A 145 2.42 25.02 -6.64
CA LEU A 145 1.93 24.00 -5.73
C LEU A 145 2.42 24.25 -4.31
N LYS A 146 1.73 23.65 -3.34
CA LYS A 146 2.11 23.67 -1.93
C LYS A 146 2.36 22.24 -1.46
N PRO A 147 3.40 22.02 -0.63
CA PRO A 147 3.59 20.75 0.06
C PRO A 147 2.38 20.40 0.94
N TRP A 148 1.98 19.13 0.96
CA TRP A 148 0.94 18.60 1.82
C TRP A 148 1.56 18.10 3.14
N HIS A 149 1.77 19.03 4.08
CA HIS A 149 2.40 18.78 5.37
C HIS A 149 1.44 18.34 6.49
N SER A 150 0.12 18.52 6.32
CA SER A 150 -0.85 18.07 7.31
C SER A 150 -0.85 16.53 7.42
N ARG A 151 -1.25 16.01 8.58
CA ARG A 151 -1.41 14.56 8.79
C ARG A 151 -2.26 13.95 7.67
N ARG A 152 -1.71 12.92 7.02
CA ARG A 152 -2.42 12.12 6.02
C ARG A 152 -3.27 11.07 6.73
N PRO A 153 -4.58 11.00 6.45
CA PRO A 153 -5.44 9.99 7.06
C PRO A 153 -5.16 8.60 6.49
N VAL A 154 -5.44 7.56 7.27
CA VAL A 154 -5.48 6.18 6.76
C VAL A 154 -6.66 6.02 5.80
N LEU A 155 -6.37 5.67 4.55
CA LEU A 155 -7.36 5.51 3.50
C LEU A 155 -7.92 4.09 3.50
N ALA A 156 -9.17 3.92 3.91
CA ALA A 156 -9.92 2.68 3.81
C ALA A 156 -10.33 2.44 2.36
N VAL A 157 -9.66 1.51 1.68
CA VAL A 157 -9.90 1.22 0.26
C VAL A 157 -10.76 -0.03 0.15
N PHE A 158 -11.95 0.15 -0.42
CA PHE A 158 -12.83 -0.95 -0.79
C PHE A 158 -12.87 -1.04 -2.31
N VAL A 159 -12.39 -2.14 -2.88
CA VAL A 159 -12.33 -2.32 -4.33
C VAL A 159 -13.06 -3.57 -4.75
N GLU A 160 -14.08 -3.40 -5.57
CA GLU A 160 -14.74 -4.46 -6.31
C GLU A 160 -13.94 -4.77 -7.60
N MET A 161 -13.68 -6.05 -7.83
CA MET A 161 -13.06 -6.59 -9.03
C MET A 161 -14.07 -7.46 -9.78
N GLU A 162 -14.37 -7.13 -11.04
CA GLU A 162 -15.29 -7.88 -11.92
C GLU A 162 -14.57 -8.31 -13.20
N GLN A 163 -14.37 -9.62 -13.37
CA GLN A 163 -13.79 -10.20 -14.59
C GLN A 163 -14.56 -11.47 -14.99
N GLY A 164 -15.37 -11.36 -16.05
CA GLY A 164 -16.27 -12.44 -16.46
C GLY A 164 -17.23 -12.80 -15.31
N SER A 165 -17.24 -14.07 -14.90
CA SER A 165 -18.04 -14.54 -13.76
C SER A 165 -17.41 -14.30 -12.39
N ARG A 166 -16.15 -13.85 -12.34
CA ARG A 166 -15.45 -13.58 -11.08
C ARG A 166 -15.78 -12.18 -10.61
N GLN A 167 -16.42 -12.10 -9.45
CA GLN A 167 -16.74 -10.84 -8.80
C GLN A 167 -16.37 -10.95 -7.31
N TYR A 168 -15.45 -10.12 -6.84
CA TYR A 168 -14.95 -10.17 -5.46
C TYR A 168 -14.48 -8.79 -4.99
N ILE A 169 -14.39 -8.62 -3.67
CA ILE A 169 -13.74 -7.45 -3.06
C ILE A 169 -12.27 -7.81 -2.79
N ALA A 170 -11.34 -6.93 -3.16
CA ALA A 170 -9.93 -7.09 -2.78
C ALA A 170 -9.78 -6.98 -1.25
N THR A 171 -9.24 -8.00 -0.60
CA THR A 171 -9.09 -8.05 0.87
C THR A 171 -7.63 -8.12 1.32
N SER A 172 -7.40 -7.82 2.60
CA SER A 172 -6.08 -7.87 3.22
C SER A 172 -5.52 -9.30 3.40
N ASP A 173 -6.37 -10.33 3.34
CA ASP A 173 -6.07 -11.69 3.80
C ASP A 173 -6.39 -12.81 2.80
N ALA A 174 -7.20 -12.55 1.76
CA ALA A 174 -7.57 -13.58 0.79
C ALA A 174 -6.45 -13.79 -0.25
N LYS A 175 -6.14 -15.05 -0.54
CA LYS A 175 -5.12 -15.44 -1.54
C LYS A 175 -5.41 -14.92 -2.94
N GLN A 176 -6.69 -14.87 -3.34
CA GLN A 176 -7.09 -14.33 -4.64
C GLN A 176 -6.80 -12.84 -4.80
N SER A 177 -6.52 -12.13 -3.69
CA SER A 177 -6.23 -10.69 -3.66
C SER A 177 -4.74 -10.39 -3.53
N ASP A 178 -3.84 -11.38 -3.56
CA ASP A 178 -2.40 -11.18 -3.34
C ASP A 178 -1.83 -10.10 -4.30
N LEU A 179 -2.06 -10.26 -5.61
CA LEU A 179 -1.59 -9.30 -6.62
C LEU A 179 -2.23 -7.92 -6.48
N GLN A 180 -3.53 -7.88 -6.19
CA GLN A 180 -4.25 -6.62 -6.02
C GLN A 180 -3.78 -5.88 -4.77
N ARG A 181 -3.54 -6.60 -3.68
CA ARG A 181 -3.05 -6.06 -2.42
C ARG A 181 -1.65 -5.48 -2.58
N ASP A 182 -0.74 -6.20 -3.23
CA ASP A 182 0.61 -5.69 -3.50
C ASP A 182 0.57 -4.43 -4.37
N SER A 183 -0.26 -4.41 -5.40
CA SER A 183 -0.44 -3.27 -6.29
C SER A 183 -1.08 -2.06 -5.60
N LEU A 184 -2.09 -2.27 -4.74
CA LEU A 184 -2.69 -1.22 -3.91
C LEU A 184 -1.69 -0.64 -2.91
N LEU A 185 -0.87 -1.49 -2.28
CA LEU A 185 0.19 -1.05 -1.37
C LEU A 185 1.27 -0.25 -2.11
N ALA A 186 1.69 -0.71 -3.30
CA ALA A 186 2.65 0.02 -4.14
C ALA A 186 2.09 1.39 -4.57
N ALA A 187 0.81 1.45 -4.96
CA ALA A 187 0.14 2.70 -5.27
C ALA A 187 0.08 3.63 -4.03
N ALA A 188 -0.28 3.10 -2.86
CA ALA A 188 -0.30 3.87 -1.61
C ALA A 188 1.08 4.48 -1.29
N LEU A 189 2.15 3.70 -1.41
CA LEU A 189 3.53 4.16 -1.20
C LEU A 189 3.90 5.29 -2.18
N LYS A 190 3.53 5.17 -3.45
CA LYS A 190 3.78 6.20 -4.48
C LYS A 190 3.15 7.55 -4.12
N TRP A 191 1.95 7.52 -3.54
CA TRP A 191 1.22 8.74 -3.12
C TRP A 191 1.52 9.16 -1.67
N GLY A 192 2.39 8.45 -0.96
CA GLY A 192 2.68 8.70 0.45
C GLY A 192 1.44 8.54 1.34
N MET A 193 0.55 7.62 0.98
CA MET A 193 -0.66 7.28 1.71
C MET A 193 -0.46 5.99 2.50
N THR A 194 -1.10 5.91 3.67
CA THR A 194 -1.33 4.64 4.35
C THR A 194 -2.71 4.15 3.95
N ILE A 195 -2.83 2.89 3.54
CA ILE A 195 -4.11 2.28 3.22
C ILE A 195 -4.49 1.22 4.25
N MET A 196 -5.80 1.00 4.36
CA MET A 196 -6.40 -0.15 5.03
C MET A 196 -7.27 -0.87 4.01
N LEU A 197 -7.14 -2.20 3.95
CA LEU A 197 -8.01 -3.07 3.16
C LEU A 197 -8.86 -3.90 4.11
N PRO A 198 -10.17 -4.08 3.82
CA PRO A 198 -11.02 -4.91 4.65
C PRO A 198 -10.51 -6.36 4.64
N ASP A 199 -10.62 -7.07 5.76
CA ASP A 199 -10.46 -8.53 5.78
C ASP A 199 -11.78 -9.26 5.45
N VAL A 200 -11.68 -10.55 5.10
CA VAL A 200 -12.86 -11.36 4.75
C VAL A 200 -13.87 -11.44 5.90
N ALA A 201 -13.40 -11.55 7.15
CA ALA A 201 -14.26 -11.70 8.31
C ALA A 201 -15.08 -10.42 8.61
N ALA A 202 -14.47 -9.24 8.43
CA ALA A 202 -15.10 -7.95 8.61
C ALA A 202 -16.18 -7.69 7.56
N LEU A 203 -15.92 -8.05 6.29
CA LEU A 203 -16.92 -7.97 5.22
C LEU A 203 -18.11 -8.89 5.51
N ALA A 204 -17.85 -10.13 5.94
CA ALA A 204 -18.89 -11.09 6.30
C ALA A 204 -19.74 -10.60 7.49
N LYS A 205 -19.09 -10.09 8.56
CA LYS A 205 -19.77 -9.52 9.74
C LYS A 205 -20.66 -8.33 9.36
N ALA A 206 -20.24 -7.50 8.40
CA ALA A 206 -21.01 -6.35 7.92
C ALA A 206 -22.06 -6.69 6.86
N ASN A 207 -22.13 -7.96 6.41
CA ASN A 207 -22.95 -8.42 5.29
C ASN A 207 -22.74 -7.55 4.02
N ILE A 208 -21.47 -7.33 3.67
CA ILE A 208 -21.06 -6.57 2.47
C ILE A 208 -20.46 -7.56 1.47
N ASN A 209 -21.04 -7.59 0.27
CA ASN A 209 -20.56 -8.38 -0.85
C ASN A 209 -20.12 -7.48 -2.02
N ALA A 210 -19.44 -8.06 -3.01
CA ALA A 210 -18.88 -7.32 -4.13
C ALA A 210 -19.96 -6.60 -4.97
N VAL A 211 -21.09 -7.26 -5.22
CA VAL A 211 -22.21 -6.74 -6.04
C VAL A 211 -22.80 -5.46 -5.46
N GLU A 212 -22.88 -5.39 -4.13
CA GLU A 212 -23.52 -4.29 -3.41
C GLU A 212 -22.55 -3.19 -3.00
N LEU A 213 -21.25 -3.29 -3.32
CA LEU A 213 -20.25 -2.39 -2.73
C LEU A 213 -20.53 -0.90 -3.06
N LEU A 214 -20.87 -0.59 -4.31
CA LEU A 214 -21.17 0.78 -4.74
C LEU A 214 -22.49 1.32 -4.16
N THR A 215 -23.46 0.45 -3.93
CA THR A 215 -24.79 0.78 -3.38
C THR A 215 -24.83 0.71 -1.85
N THR A 216 -23.78 0.17 -1.23
CA THR A 216 -23.65 0.08 0.22
C THR A 216 -23.67 1.50 0.83
N PRO A 217 -24.57 1.76 1.80
CA PRO A 217 -24.64 3.03 2.51
C PRO A 217 -23.28 3.43 3.09
N PRO A 218 -22.81 4.68 2.89
CA PRO A 218 -21.51 5.13 3.37
C PRO A 218 -21.29 4.88 4.87
N ARG A 219 -22.34 5.00 5.69
CA ARG A 219 -22.26 4.72 7.14
C ARG A 219 -21.82 3.29 7.48
N ARG A 220 -22.23 2.29 6.68
CA ARG A 220 -21.85 0.88 6.92
C ARG A 220 -20.37 0.67 6.61
N LEU A 221 -19.90 1.23 5.50
CA LEU A 221 -18.48 1.23 5.13
C LEU A 221 -17.64 2.00 6.16
N ALA A 222 -18.15 3.13 6.68
CA ALA A 222 -17.49 3.92 7.71
C ALA A 222 -17.31 3.15 9.02
N SER A 223 -18.36 2.45 9.48
CA SER A 223 -18.28 1.62 10.69
C SER A 223 -17.26 0.49 10.53
N LEU A 224 -17.29 -0.24 9.41
CA LEU A 224 -16.29 -1.29 9.14
C LEU A 224 -14.88 -0.68 9.08
N ALA A 225 -14.71 0.43 8.36
CA ALA A 225 -13.42 1.08 8.22
C ALA A 225 -12.83 1.50 9.58
N ALA A 226 -13.65 2.13 10.43
CA ALA A 226 -13.21 2.58 11.75
C ALA A 226 -12.78 1.42 12.66
N GLU A 227 -13.46 0.27 12.61
CA GLU A 227 -13.06 -0.94 13.36
C GLU A 227 -11.66 -1.44 12.97
N GLN A 228 -11.23 -1.18 11.73
CA GLN A 228 -9.94 -1.62 11.20
C GLN A 228 -8.92 -0.47 11.08
N GLY A 229 -9.20 0.70 11.65
CA GLY A 229 -8.28 1.85 11.68
C GLY A 229 -8.28 2.72 10.42
N GLY A 230 -9.24 2.54 9.53
CA GLY A 230 -9.49 3.43 8.39
C GLY A 230 -10.19 4.73 8.80
N GLU A 231 -9.77 5.86 8.23
CA GLU A 231 -10.26 7.20 8.57
C GLU A 231 -11.06 7.85 7.44
N VAL A 232 -10.68 7.60 6.18
CA VAL A 232 -11.36 8.12 4.99
C VAL A 232 -11.65 6.97 4.04
N ILE A 233 -12.85 6.95 3.46
CA ILE A 233 -13.29 5.86 2.58
C ILE A 233 -13.03 6.21 1.12
N LEU A 234 -12.40 5.27 0.41
CA LEU A 234 -12.34 5.23 -1.04
C LEU A 234 -13.03 3.95 -1.52
N VAL A 235 -14.02 4.09 -2.40
CA VAL A 235 -14.69 2.96 -3.05
C VAL A 235 -14.29 2.94 -4.52
N GLY A 236 -13.85 1.78 -5.00
CA GLY A 236 -13.53 1.54 -6.40
C GLY A 236 -14.27 0.33 -6.95
N ARG A 237 -14.61 0.39 -8.24
CA ARG A 237 -15.00 -0.77 -9.03
C ARG A 237 -14.13 -0.85 -10.25
N LEU A 238 -13.53 -2.01 -10.48
CA LEU A 238 -12.77 -2.35 -11.67
C LEU A 238 -13.52 -3.44 -12.42
N LYS A 239 -13.92 -3.16 -13.65
CA LYS A 239 -14.56 -4.10 -14.55
C LYS A 239 -13.68 -4.36 -15.76
N TRP A 240 -13.34 -5.62 -16.01
CA TRP A 240 -12.59 -6.03 -17.20
C TRP A 240 -13.48 -5.88 -18.44
N ASP A 241 -12.93 -5.26 -19.48
CA ASP A 241 -13.56 -5.09 -20.77
C ASP A 241 -12.74 -5.82 -21.84
N ASP A 242 -13.28 -6.91 -22.37
CA ASP A 242 -12.63 -7.75 -23.38
C ASP A 242 -12.45 -7.03 -24.73
N SER A 243 -13.30 -6.04 -25.05
CA SER A 243 -13.19 -5.26 -26.29
C SER A 243 -12.05 -4.25 -26.23
N GLU A 244 -11.76 -3.77 -25.03
CA GLU A 244 -10.73 -2.77 -24.74
C GLU A 244 -9.42 -3.39 -24.24
N LEU A 245 -9.42 -4.71 -23.97
CA LEU A 245 -8.32 -5.47 -23.37
C LEU A 245 -7.75 -4.78 -22.11
N GLY A 246 -8.64 -4.24 -21.28
CA GLY A 246 -8.25 -3.45 -20.11
C GLY A 246 -9.38 -3.26 -19.11
N TRP A 247 -9.05 -2.62 -17.99
CA TRP A 247 -10.00 -2.33 -16.93
C TRP A 247 -10.69 -0.99 -17.18
N ALA A 248 -12.01 -1.00 -17.07
CA ALA A 248 -12.84 0.19 -16.88
C ALA A 248 -13.12 0.38 -15.39
N THR A 249 -12.95 1.59 -14.90
CA THR A 249 -12.93 1.87 -13.46
C THR A 249 -13.88 3.00 -13.09
N GLU A 250 -14.51 2.86 -11.93
CA GLU A 250 -15.24 3.93 -11.26
C GLU A 250 -14.75 4.05 -9.83
N TRP A 251 -14.38 5.27 -9.44
CA TRP A 251 -13.93 5.59 -8.10
C TRP A 251 -14.84 6.62 -7.47
N ARG A 252 -15.05 6.51 -6.16
CA ARG A 252 -15.88 7.42 -5.36
C ARG A 252 -15.26 7.68 -4.00
N MET A 253 -15.25 8.94 -3.60
CA MET A 253 -14.88 9.40 -2.26
C MET A 253 -15.84 10.50 -1.81
N ASP A 254 -16.28 10.45 -0.56
CA ASP A 254 -17.03 11.53 0.06
C ASP A 254 -16.09 12.38 0.93
N ARG A 255 -16.07 13.69 0.69
CA ARG A 255 -15.24 14.62 1.45
C ARG A 255 -15.94 15.96 1.62
N HIS A 256 -15.99 16.48 2.86
CA HIS A 256 -16.61 17.77 3.19
C HIS A 256 -18.04 17.93 2.65
N GLY A 257 -18.85 16.86 2.67
CA GLY A 257 -20.23 16.87 2.18
C GLY A 257 -20.38 16.81 0.66
N ARG A 258 -19.27 16.68 -0.09
CA ARG A 258 -19.27 16.50 -1.54
C ARG A 258 -18.82 15.08 -1.90
N THR A 259 -19.54 14.45 -2.82
CA THR A 259 -19.13 13.19 -3.46
C THR A 259 -18.27 13.52 -4.68
N HIS A 260 -17.04 13.01 -4.67
CA HIS A 260 -16.10 13.07 -5.79
C HIS A 260 -16.13 11.74 -6.54
N ARG A 261 -16.13 11.80 -7.87
CA ARG A 261 -16.08 10.62 -8.73
C ARG A 261 -15.14 10.84 -9.90
N TRP A 262 -14.40 9.80 -10.25
CA TRP A 262 -13.54 9.78 -11.43
C TRP A 262 -13.49 8.37 -12.03
N GLN A 263 -13.15 8.31 -13.31
CA GLN A 263 -13.19 7.09 -14.09
C GLN A 263 -11.98 6.99 -15.01
N LEU A 264 -11.58 5.76 -15.29
CA LEU A 264 -10.49 5.44 -16.21
C LEU A 264 -10.92 4.25 -17.06
N ARG A 265 -10.39 4.14 -18.27
CA ARG A 265 -10.65 3.02 -19.18
C ARG A 265 -9.37 2.60 -19.87
N ARG A 266 -9.34 1.37 -20.38
CA ARG A 266 -8.17 0.81 -21.08
C ARG A 266 -6.88 0.83 -20.24
N VAL A 267 -7.01 0.64 -18.93
CA VAL A 267 -5.87 0.64 -18.00
C VAL A 267 -5.58 -0.76 -17.47
N THR A 268 -4.34 -1.00 -17.07
CA THR A 268 -4.01 -2.17 -16.24
C THR A 268 -4.56 -1.96 -14.83
N PHE A 269 -4.68 -3.04 -14.02
CA PHE A 269 -5.13 -2.86 -12.64
C PHE A 269 -4.12 -2.05 -11.80
N ASP A 270 -2.81 -2.15 -12.11
CA ASP A 270 -1.78 -1.32 -11.45
C ASP A 270 -1.99 0.17 -11.70
N GLU A 271 -2.30 0.55 -12.93
CA GLU A 271 -2.58 1.94 -13.27
C GLU A 271 -3.92 2.39 -12.70
N ALA A 272 -4.94 1.52 -12.72
CA ALA A 272 -6.22 1.77 -12.07
C ALA A 272 -6.04 2.12 -10.59
N PHE A 273 -5.24 1.36 -9.84
CA PHE A 273 -5.00 1.60 -8.42
C PHE A 273 -4.12 2.84 -8.19
N ARG A 274 -3.09 3.06 -9.01
CA ARG A 274 -2.28 4.29 -8.95
C ARG A 274 -3.14 5.52 -9.13
N ARG A 275 -4.01 5.56 -10.14
CA ARG A 275 -4.88 6.71 -10.42
C ARG A 275 -6.05 6.81 -9.44
N GLY A 276 -6.57 5.68 -8.95
CA GLY A 276 -7.57 5.62 -7.88
C GLY A 276 -7.07 6.27 -6.59
N ILE A 277 -5.97 5.77 -6.03
CA ILE A 277 -5.37 6.33 -4.81
C ILE A 277 -4.84 7.75 -5.07
N GLY A 278 -4.31 8.03 -6.27
CA GLY A 278 -3.86 9.36 -6.65
C GLY A 278 -4.97 10.40 -6.65
N GLY A 279 -6.17 10.05 -7.13
CA GLY A 279 -7.32 10.94 -7.06
C GLY A 279 -7.76 11.23 -5.63
N ALA A 280 -7.74 10.22 -4.76
CA ALA A 280 -7.97 10.40 -3.33
C ALA A 280 -6.93 11.35 -2.69
N ALA A 281 -5.63 11.16 -3.00
CA ALA A 281 -4.56 12.03 -2.50
C ALA A 281 -4.72 13.47 -3.00
N GLN A 282 -5.14 13.68 -4.24
CA GLN A 282 -5.40 15.01 -4.80
C GLN A 282 -6.53 15.74 -4.06
N ILE A 283 -7.63 15.04 -3.79
CA ILE A 283 -8.76 15.60 -3.02
C ILE A 283 -8.31 15.93 -1.59
N LEU A 284 -7.61 15.01 -0.93
CA LEU A 284 -7.18 15.16 0.46
C LEU A 284 -6.10 16.24 0.66
N SER A 285 -5.25 16.46 -0.34
CA SER A 285 -4.25 17.54 -0.34
C SER A 285 -4.81 18.92 -0.71
N GLY A 286 -6.08 19.00 -1.14
CA GLY A 286 -6.70 20.24 -1.58
C GLY A 286 -6.30 20.69 -2.99
N ASN A 287 -5.74 19.78 -3.80
CA ASN A 287 -5.36 20.04 -5.20
C ASN A 287 -6.53 19.85 -6.19
N GLY A 288 -7.77 19.82 -5.70
CA GLY A 288 -8.99 19.78 -6.51
C GLY A 288 -9.45 18.37 -6.90
N ASP A 289 -10.32 18.30 -7.90
CA ASP A 289 -10.90 17.05 -8.39
C ASP A 289 -9.92 16.29 -9.31
N PRO A 290 -9.88 14.95 -9.21
CA PRO A 290 -9.12 14.12 -10.14
C PRO A 290 -9.71 14.19 -11.56
N GLY A 291 -8.81 14.28 -12.54
CA GLY A 291 -9.11 14.22 -13.97
C GLY A 291 -8.65 12.92 -14.63
#